data_AF-A0A838E1N5-F1
#
_entry.id   AF-A0A838E1N5-F1
#
_cell.length_a   1.000
_cell.length_b   1.000
_cell.length_c   1.000
_cell.angle_alpha   90.00
_cell.angle_beta   90.00
_cell.angle_gamma   90.00
#
_symmetry.space_group_name_H-M   'P 1'
#
loop_
_entity.id
_entity.type
_entity.pdbx_description
1 polymer ?
#
loop_
_entity_poly.entity_id
_entity_poly.type
_entity_poly.pdbx_seq_one_letter_code
_entity_poly.pdbx_strand_id
1 'polypeptide(L)'
;MSYGLSESNTYATIKWVEDTLIKSKEFHLPGRKALLKSDRELKVVLIDVTESPIERPKKQKQFYSGKKKHHSLKTQIVVNKKIK
;
A
#
# COMPACT_ATOMS: atom_id res chain seq x y z
N MET A 1 6.21 26.19 10.61
CA MET A 1 5.24 25.34 9.87
C MET A 1 5.34 25.69 8.40
N SER A 2 5.65 24.72 7.52
CA SER A 2 6.01 24.99 6.11
C SER A 2 4.87 25.44 5.19
N TYR A 3 3.60 25.32 5.61
CA TYR A 3 2.42 25.59 4.77
C TYR A 3 1.33 26.42 5.46
N GLY A 4 1.56 26.93 6.68
CA GLY A 4 0.56 27.73 7.40
C GLY A 4 -0.73 27.00 7.81
N LEU A 5 -0.78 25.67 7.65
CA LEU A 5 -1.95 24.86 7.98
C LEU A 5 -1.82 24.26 9.37
N SER A 6 -2.94 24.18 10.09
CA SER A 6 -3.04 23.42 11.34
C SER A 6 -3.03 21.92 11.05
N GLU A 7 -2.59 21.14 12.03
CA GLU A 7 -2.53 19.68 11.94
C GLU A 7 -3.91 19.08 11.64
N SER A 8 -4.95 19.55 12.31
CA SER A 8 -6.33 19.09 12.12
C SER A 8 -6.83 19.33 10.69
N ASN A 9 -6.48 20.47 10.08
CA ASN A 9 -6.89 20.80 8.72
C ASN A 9 -6.18 19.90 7.68
N THR A 10 -4.90 19.63 7.93
CA THR A 10 -4.10 18.72 7.10
C THR A 10 -4.68 17.29 7.15
N TYR A 11 -5.02 16.81 8.35
CA TYR A 11 -5.65 15.50 8.54
C TYR A 11 -6.99 15.39 7.82
N ALA A 12 -7.86 16.39 7.96
CA ALA A 12 -9.17 16.41 7.30
C ALA A 12 -9.04 16.37 5.77
N THR A 13 -8.09 17.13 5.22
CA THR A 13 -7.81 17.16 3.78
C THR A 13 -7.33 15.79 3.28
N ILE A 14 -6.39 15.16 3.99
CA ILE A 14 -5.89 13.81 3.65
C ILE A 14 -7.06 12.81 3.63
N LYS A 15 -7.87 12.78 4.69
CA LYS A 15 -9.02 11.87 4.78
C LYS A 15 -10.02 12.06 3.65
N TRP A 16 -10.34 13.30 3.32
CA TRP A 16 -11.27 13.60 2.22
C TRP A 16 -10.73 13.14 0.86
N VAL A 17 -9.44 13.38 0.60
CA VAL A 17 -8.78 12.93 -0.64
C VAL A 17 -8.77 11.40 -0.72
N GLU A 18 -8.35 10.71 0.34
CA GLU A 18 -8.34 9.24 0.40
C GLU A 18 -9.73 8.66 0.11
N ASP A 19 -10.77 9.14 0.79
CA ASP A 19 -12.12 8.60 0.66
C ASP A 19 -12.69 8.85 -0.75
N THR A 20 -12.33 9.98 -1.37
CA THR A 20 -12.70 10.31 -2.76
C THR A 20 -12.01 9.39 -3.75
N LEU A 21 -10.69 9.19 -3.60
CA LEU A 21 -9.91 8.28 -4.45
C LEU A 21 -10.39 6.83 -4.29
N ILE A 22 -10.74 6.41 -3.08
CA ILE A 22 -11.28 5.06 -2.83
C ILE A 22 -12.63 4.89 -3.55
N LYS A 23 -13.51 5.90 -3.50
CA LYS A 23 -14.82 5.84 -4.18
C LYS A 23 -14.69 5.83 -5.71
N SER A 24 -13.74 6.55 -6.27
CA SER A 24 -13.53 6.66 -7.72
C SER A 24 -13.22 5.31 -8.39
N LYS A 25 -12.61 4.37 -7.66
CA LYS A 25 -12.12 3.07 -8.15
C LYS A 25 -11.12 3.11 -9.31
N GLU A 26 -10.78 4.28 -9.82
CA GLU A 26 -9.89 4.48 -10.96
C GLU A 26 -8.46 4.00 -10.66
N PHE A 27 -8.01 4.19 -9.40
CA PHE A 27 -6.70 3.76 -8.91
C PHE A 27 -6.75 2.43 -8.16
N HIS A 28 -7.86 1.69 -8.21
CA HIS A 28 -7.92 0.38 -7.58
C HIS A 28 -7.08 -0.62 -8.35
N LEU A 29 -6.13 -1.24 -7.64
CA LEU A 29 -5.38 -2.34 -8.20
C LEU A 29 -6.32 -3.51 -8.51
N PRO A 30 -6.14 -4.15 -9.67
CA PRO A 30 -6.94 -5.31 -10.02
C PRO A 30 -6.64 -6.43 -9.01
N GLY A 31 -7.67 -7.17 -8.60
CA GLY A 31 -7.54 -8.17 -7.54
C GLY A 31 -6.46 -9.22 -7.84
N ARG A 32 -5.98 -9.91 -6.81
CA ARG A 32 -4.87 -10.88 -6.86
C ARG A 32 -4.91 -11.89 -8.02
N LYS A 33 -6.11 -12.26 -8.49
CA LYS A 33 -6.32 -13.22 -9.58
C LYS A 33 -6.32 -12.59 -10.98
N ALA A 34 -6.32 -11.27 -11.11
CA ALA A 34 -6.32 -10.58 -12.40
C ALA A 34 -4.97 -10.75 -13.14
N LEU A 35 -3.87 -10.87 -12.40
CA LEU A 35 -2.54 -11.17 -12.95
C LEU A 35 -2.45 -12.56 -13.58
N LEU A 36 -3.32 -13.49 -13.15
CA LEU A 36 -3.37 -14.86 -13.69
C LEU A 36 -4.23 -14.94 -14.96
N LYS A 37 -5.09 -13.95 -15.22
CA LYS A 37 -6.04 -13.93 -16.35
C LYS A 37 -5.51 -13.18 -17.58
N SER A 38 -4.34 -12.54 -17.50
CA SER A 38 -3.78 -11.85 -18.64
C SER A 38 -3.15 -12.86 -19.60
N ASP A 39 -3.81 -13.09 -20.73
CA ASP A 39 -3.30 -13.81 -21.90
C ASP A 39 -2.17 -13.05 -22.64
N ARG A 40 -1.48 -12.17 -21.92
CA ARG A 40 -0.45 -11.26 -22.44
C ARG A 40 0.90 -11.74 -21.95
N GLU A 41 1.81 -12.01 -22.88
CA GLU A 41 3.22 -12.28 -22.58
C GLU A 41 3.80 -11.19 -21.66
N LEU A 42 4.09 -11.58 -20.42
CA LEU A 42 4.74 -10.72 -19.42
C LEU A 42 6.20 -10.52 -19.81
N LYS A 43 6.48 -9.50 -20.65
CA LYS A 43 7.85 -9.27 -21.17
C LYS A 43 8.86 -8.88 -20.09
N VAL A 44 8.52 -8.07 -19.08
CA VAL A 44 9.34 -7.79 -17.88
C VAL A 44 8.44 -7.26 -16.75
N VAL A 45 8.55 -7.82 -15.54
CA VAL A 45 7.91 -7.32 -14.32
C VAL A 45 9.00 -6.91 -13.33
N LEU A 46 9.09 -5.61 -13.00
CA LEU A 46 9.96 -5.15 -11.92
C LEU A 46 9.16 -5.22 -10.60
N ILE A 47 9.65 -6.01 -9.65
CA ILE A 47 9.06 -6.15 -8.33
C ILE A 47 10.00 -5.50 -7.33
N ASP A 48 9.63 -4.32 -6.84
CA ASP A 48 10.30 -3.69 -5.73
C ASP A 48 9.61 -4.10 -4.43
N VAL A 49 10.39 -4.56 -3.45
CA VAL A 49 9.89 -5.02 -2.15
C VAL A 49 10.63 -4.27 -1.06
N THR A 50 9.92 -3.39 -0.38
CA THR A 50 10.46 -2.61 0.73
C THR A 50 9.84 -3.04 2.04
N GLU A 51 10.67 -3.26 3.07
CA GLU A 51 10.22 -3.46 4.44
C GLU A 51 10.41 -2.17 5.24
N SER A 52 9.31 -1.58 5.71
CA SER A 52 9.36 -0.39 6.57
C SER A 52 9.08 -0.80 8.02
N PRO A 53 9.90 -0.34 8.99
CA PRO A 53 9.64 -0.63 10.40
C PRO A 53 8.33 0.03 10.84
N ILE A 54 7.57 -0.66 11.69
CA ILE A 54 6.34 -0.12 12.28
C ILE A 54 6.32 -0.24 13.79
N GLU A 55 5.52 0.63 14.41
CA GLU A 55 5.17 0.48 15.82
C GLU A 55 4.43 -0.85 16.05
N ARG A 56 4.72 -1.47 17.20
CA ARG A 56 4.10 -2.72 17.59
C ARG A 56 2.57 -2.55 17.69
N PRO A 57 1.78 -3.46 17.09
CA PRO A 57 0.33 -3.43 17.24
C PRO A 57 -0.07 -3.58 18.72
N LYS A 58 -0.89 -2.66 19.22
CA LYS A 58 -1.40 -2.68 20.61
C LYS A 58 -2.33 -3.87 20.90
N LYS A 59 -3.00 -4.40 19.88
CA LYS A 59 -3.85 -5.60 19.97
C LYS A 59 -3.18 -6.77 19.25
N GLN A 60 -2.91 -7.85 19.99
CA GLN A 60 -2.30 -9.05 19.45
C GLN A 60 -3.37 -10.01 18.93
N LYS A 61 -3.21 -10.52 17.69
CA LYS A 61 -4.11 -11.56 17.16
C LYS A 61 -3.82 -12.91 17.84
N GLN A 62 -4.85 -13.75 17.99
CA GLN A 62 -4.77 -15.02 18.74
C GLN A 62 -3.67 -15.98 18.23
N PHE A 63 -3.35 -15.94 16.94
CA PHE A 63 -2.31 -16.78 16.34
C PHE A 63 -0.88 -16.25 16.48
N TYR A 64 -0.66 -15.08 17.09
CA TYR A 64 0.70 -14.58 17.33
C TYR A 64 1.32 -15.22 18.56
N SER A 65 2.56 -15.70 18.43
CA SER A 65 3.28 -16.41 19.50
C SER A 65 3.71 -15.53 20.70
N GLY A 66 3.34 -14.25 20.75
CA GLY A 66 3.70 -13.32 21.84
C GLY A 66 5.16 -12.89 21.95
N LYS A 67 6.06 -13.50 21.16
CA LYS A 67 7.50 -13.19 21.19
C LYS A 67 7.75 -11.75 20.73
N LYS A 68 8.60 -11.02 21.45
CA LYS A 68 9.05 -9.66 21.09
C LYS A 68 9.93 -9.76 19.84
N LYS A 69 9.41 -9.37 18.67
CA LYS A 69 10.11 -9.32 17.38
C LYS A 69 9.95 -7.94 16.75
N HIS A 70 10.87 -7.56 15.87
CA HIS A 70 10.68 -6.39 15.01
C HIS A 70 9.46 -6.59 14.12
N HIS A 71 8.66 -5.52 13.99
CA HIS A 71 7.50 -5.49 13.12
C HIS A 71 7.83 -4.64 11.89
N SER A 72 7.59 -5.21 10.70
CA SER A 72 7.70 -4.52 9.43
C SER A 72 6.37 -4.57 8.67
N LEU A 73 6.05 -3.50 7.95
CA LEU A 73 5.09 -3.55 6.85
C LEU A 73 5.85 -3.84 5.57
N LYS A 74 5.36 -4.82 4.82
CA LYS A 74 5.89 -5.17 3.50
C LYS A 74 5.07 -4.44 2.46
N THR A 75 5.72 -3.59 1.69
CA THR A 75 5.12 -2.92 0.54
C THR A 75 5.72 -3.53 -0.71
N GLN A 76 4.87 -3.84 -1.69
CA GLN A 76 5.28 -4.38 -2.99
C GLN A 76 4.83 -3.43 -4.07
N ILE A 77 5.76 -2.95 -4.90
CA ILE A 77 5.46 -2.14 -6.08
C ILE A 77 5.76 -2.99 -7.30
N VAL A 78 4.76 -3.13 -8.17
CA VAL A 78 4.87 -3.90 -9.41
C VAL A 78 4.79 -2.93 -10.58
N VAL A 79 5.88 -2.82 -11.35
CA VAL A 79 5.95 -1.95 -12.53
C VAL A 79 5.98 -2.82 -13.79
N ASN A 80 5.05 -2.55 -14.71
CA ASN A 80 4.97 -3.21 -16.01
C ASN A 80 5.63 -2.35 -17.08
N LYS A 81 6.77 -2.80 -17.63
CA LYS A 81 7.46 -2.10 -18.73
C LYS A 81 7.16 -2.82 -20.04
N LYS A 82 6.47 -2.14 -20.97
CA LYS A 82 6.41 -2.58 -22.38
C LYS A 82 7.70 -2.18 -23.08
N ILE A 83 8.43 -3.17 -23.60
CA ILE A 83 9.56 -2.92 -24.50
C ILE A 83 8.97 -2.70 -25.91
N LYS A 84 9.38 -1.59 -26.52
CA LYS A 84 8.95 -1.16 -27.86
C LYS A 84 9.73 -1.91 -28.93
#